data_AF-A0A852A2B8-F1
#
_entry.id   AF-A0A852A2B8-F1
#
_cell.length_a   1.000
_cell.length_b   1.000
_cell.length_c   1.000
_cell.angle_alpha   90.00
_cell.angle_beta   90.00
_cell.angle_gamma   90.00
#
_symmetry.space_group_name_H-M   'P 1'
#
loop_
_entity.id
_entity.type
_entity.pdbx_description
1 polymer ?
#
loop_
_entity_poly.entity_id
_entity_poly.type
_entity_poly.pdbx_seq_one_letter_code
_entity_poly.pdbx_strand_id
1 'polypeptide(L)'
;FGIHALLVVTVTLSPAPAAAQGENDVTGEDLYPPLWDLAPGNLLDFPVKDNKIVISAWNYQDRLGVYKSLLSASAKYFDAFGPQNSGNILWGLPLQHGWQFRTGRLADPSRVTSCGFENGELLCQSVRSWWSCMNYYLSIIPFLGAVEAGLFGQLPYEIEILPPEEQKDDFCYSVKDCWSRMPKLMDDWKAFFEYLLCTEHKAVRSASISSFKLDDALGLMWKAHTSSIAYALPKFHD
;
A
#
# COMPACT_ATOMS: atom_id res chain seq x y z
N PHE A 1 -21.72 62.12 48.84
CA PHE A 1 -21.55 61.99 47.38
C PHE A 1 -20.08 61.77 47.09
N GLY A 2 -19.72 60.68 46.41
CA GLY A 2 -18.35 60.38 45.99
C GLY A 2 -18.14 58.87 45.81
N ILE A 3 -18.53 58.34 44.65
CA ILE A 3 -18.29 56.95 44.23
C ILE A 3 -17.01 56.93 43.41
N HIS A 4 -16.02 56.13 43.81
CA HIS A 4 -14.83 55.83 43.01
C HIS A 4 -15.18 54.78 41.94
N ALA A 5 -15.05 55.13 40.66
CA ALA A 5 -15.14 54.21 39.55
C ALA A 5 -13.72 53.75 39.13
N LEU A 6 -13.46 52.45 39.22
CA LEU A 6 -12.30 51.81 38.60
C LEU A 6 -12.55 51.69 37.08
N LEU A 7 -11.60 52.17 36.29
CA LEU A 7 -11.54 51.97 34.84
C LEU A 7 -10.76 50.69 34.53
N VAL A 8 -11.43 49.69 33.95
CA VAL A 8 -10.82 48.46 33.43
C VAL A 8 -10.47 48.71 31.96
N VAL A 9 -9.19 48.60 31.61
CA VAL A 9 -8.70 48.66 30.22
C VAL A 9 -8.73 47.26 29.63
N THR A 10 -9.57 47.05 28.61
CA THR A 10 -9.60 45.82 27.80
C THR A 10 -8.58 45.91 26.67
N VAL A 11 -7.57 45.02 26.69
CA VAL A 11 -6.61 44.86 25.59
C VAL A 11 -7.26 43.97 24.52
N THR A 12 -7.63 44.57 23.38
CA THR A 12 -8.08 43.84 22.20
C THR A 12 -6.87 43.36 21.40
N LEU A 13 -6.52 42.09 21.54
CA LEU A 13 -5.58 41.41 20.64
C LEU A 13 -6.27 41.22 19.28
N SER A 14 -5.85 41.98 18.28
CA SER A 14 -6.25 41.76 16.89
C SER A 14 -5.46 40.57 16.34
N PRO A 15 -6.12 39.50 15.84
CA PRO A 15 -5.41 38.47 15.11
C PRO A 15 -4.97 39.05 13.76
N ALA A 16 -3.67 39.15 13.54
CA ALA A 16 -3.11 39.41 12.23
C ALA A 16 -3.55 38.28 11.28
N PRO A 17 -3.93 38.57 10.02
CA PRO A 17 -4.22 37.52 9.07
C PRO A 17 -2.91 36.78 8.79
N ALA A 18 -2.86 35.51 9.18
CA ALA A 18 -1.86 34.59 8.68
C ALA A 18 -1.97 34.63 7.15
N ALA A 19 -0.86 34.97 6.50
CA ALA A 19 -0.75 34.92 5.05
C ALA A 19 -1.31 33.58 4.57
N ALA A 20 -2.23 33.63 3.60
CA ALA A 20 -2.66 32.48 2.85
C ALA A 20 -1.40 31.86 2.22
N GLN A 21 -0.88 30.79 2.83
CA GLN A 21 -0.06 29.84 2.10
C GLN A 21 -0.96 29.31 1.01
N GLY A 22 -0.56 29.59 -0.24
CA GLY A 22 -1.35 29.27 -1.41
C GLY A 22 -1.85 27.83 -1.35
N GLU A 23 -3.09 27.65 -1.77
CA GLU A 23 -3.48 26.43 -2.45
C GLU A 23 -2.45 26.21 -3.56
N ASN A 24 -1.43 25.39 -3.27
CA ASN A 24 -0.75 24.69 -4.32
C ASN A 24 -1.83 23.78 -4.89
N ASP A 25 -2.43 24.22 -5.99
CA ASP A 25 -3.20 23.39 -6.88
C ASP A 25 -2.38 22.11 -7.08
N VAL A 26 -2.88 21.01 -6.53
CA VAL A 26 -2.24 19.70 -6.62
C VAL A 26 -2.22 19.39 -8.10
N THR A 27 -1.10 19.65 -8.76
CA THR A 27 -0.94 19.30 -10.18
C THR A 27 -1.26 17.81 -10.31
N GLY A 28 -1.87 17.37 -11.41
CA GLY A 28 -2.31 15.98 -11.57
C GLY A 28 -1.22 14.92 -11.31
N GLU A 29 0.06 15.31 -11.36
CA GLU A 29 1.23 14.49 -11.00
C GLU A 29 1.35 14.18 -9.49
N ASP A 30 0.75 14.99 -8.62
CA ASP A 30 0.83 14.82 -7.16
C ASP A 30 -0.27 13.90 -6.58
N LEU A 31 -1.33 13.60 -7.35
CA LEU A 31 -2.45 12.75 -6.91
C LEU A 31 -2.09 11.27 -6.86
N TYR A 32 -1.23 10.81 -7.78
CA TYR A 32 -0.82 9.42 -7.88
C TYR A 32 0.64 9.22 -7.45
N PRO A 33 1.04 7.99 -7.11
CA PRO A 33 2.45 7.66 -6.91
C PRO A 33 3.27 7.96 -8.17
N PRO A 34 4.55 8.33 -8.05
CA PRO A 34 5.42 8.50 -9.21
C PRO A 34 5.40 7.27 -10.12
N LEU A 35 5.46 7.48 -11.44
CA LEU A 35 5.47 6.40 -12.44
C LEU A 35 4.18 5.55 -12.47
N TRP A 36 3.07 6.03 -11.89
CA TRP A 36 1.79 5.31 -11.85
C TRP A 36 1.33 4.79 -13.21
N ASP A 37 1.40 5.61 -14.26
CA ASP A 37 0.95 5.23 -15.60
C ASP A 37 1.86 4.21 -16.28
N LEU A 38 3.13 4.13 -15.86
CA LEU A 38 4.10 3.17 -16.38
C LEU A 38 4.08 1.83 -15.63
N ALA A 39 3.54 1.82 -14.40
CA ALA A 39 3.45 0.60 -13.61
C ALA A 39 2.42 -0.38 -14.20
N PRO A 40 2.72 -1.69 -14.22
CA PRO A 40 1.79 -2.75 -14.62
C PRO A 40 0.44 -2.64 -13.91
N GLY A 41 -0.66 -2.66 -14.65
CA GLY A 41 -2.01 -2.65 -14.08
C GLY A 41 -2.64 -4.04 -13.98
N ASN A 42 -2.14 -4.99 -14.77
CA ASN A 42 -2.57 -6.37 -14.81
C ASN A 42 -1.39 -7.31 -14.52
N LEU A 43 -1.67 -8.45 -13.89
CA LEU A 43 -0.65 -9.46 -13.60
C LEU A 43 -0.01 -10.06 -14.86
N LEU A 44 -0.72 -10.07 -15.98
CA LEU A 44 -0.21 -10.54 -17.27
C LEU A 44 0.74 -9.55 -17.95
N ASP A 45 0.82 -8.31 -17.46
CA ASP A 45 1.75 -7.30 -17.97
C ASP A 45 3.16 -7.50 -17.38
N PHE A 46 3.31 -8.33 -16.33
CA PHE A 46 4.61 -8.68 -15.76
C PHE A 46 5.35 -9.71 -16.63
N PRO A 47 6.69 -9.73 -16.58
CA PRO A 47 7.47 -10.72 -17.32
C PRO A 47 7.13 -12.15 -16.92
N VAL A 48 7.02 -13.03 -17.93
CA VAL A 48 6.89 -14.48 -17.71
C VAL A 48 8.24 -15.13 -17.98
N LYS A 49 8.74 -15.90 -17.01
CA LYS A 49 9.98 -16.69 -17.12
C LYS A 49 9.76 -18.06 -16.51
N ASP A 50 10.24 -19.10 -17.19
CA ASP A 50 10.12 -20.50 -16.72
C ASP A 50 8.68 -20.89 -16.33
N ASN A 51 7.70 -20.42 -17.12
CA ASN A 51 6.26 -20.63 -16.92
C ASN A 51 5.68 -20.01 -15.64
N LYS A 52 6.32 -18.96 -15.12
CA LYS A 52 5.86 -18.18 -13.97
C LYS A 52 5.84 -16.70 -14.29
N ILE A 53 4.88 -15.97 -13.73
CA ILE A 53 4.90 -14.51 -13.66
C ILE A 53 5.92 -14.12 -12.60
N VAL A 54 6.92 -13.35 -13.00
CA VAL A 54 8.06 -12.97 -12.16
C VAL A 54 7.97 -11.49 -11.80
N ILE A 55 8.04 -11.19 -10.51
CA ILE A 55 7.93 -9.83 -9.98
C ILE A 55 9.14 -9.52 -9.11
N SER A 56 9.86 -8.42 -9.38
CA SER A 56 10.91 -7.95 -8.50
C SER A 56 10.35 -7.06 -7.40
N ALA A 57 10.24 -7.58 -6.18
CA ALA A 57 9.86 -6.74 -5.04
C ALA A 57 10.88 -5.63 -4.78
N TRP A 58 12.11 -5.74 -5.27
CA TRP A 58 13.19 -4.77 -5.06
C TRP A 58 13.30 -3.75 -6.19
N ASN A 59 12.34 -3.75 -7.11
CA ASN A 59 12.16 -2.69 -8.10
C ASN A 59 10.92 -1.87 -7.73
N TYR A 60 11.04 -0.54 -7.78
CA TYR A 60 9.97 0.39 -7.42
C TYR A 60 8.73 0.24 -8.30
N GLN A 61 8.92 0.16 -9.63
CA GLN A 61 7.82 0.09 -10.59
C GLN A 61 7.09 -1.25 -10.52
N ASP A 62 7.81 -2.36 -10.33
CA ASP A 62 7.20 -3.68 -10.13
C ASP A 62 6.35 -3.71 -8.85
N ARG A 63 6.90 -3.19 -7.73
CA ARG A 63 6.16 -3.11 -6.47
C ARG A 63 4.94 -2.18 -6.56
N LEU A 64 5.05 -1.10 -7.33
CA LEU A 64 3.91 -0.23 -7.64
C LEU A 64 2.86 -0.96 -8.48
N GLY A 65 3.29 -1.79 -9.44
CA GLY A 65 2.40 -2.61 -10.26
C GLY A 65 1.63 -3.66 -9.45
N VAL A 66 2.24 -4.20 -8.39
CA VAL A 66 1.56 -5.07 -7.42
C VAL A 66 0.39 -4.34 -6.75
N TYR A 67 0.61 -3.12 -6.27
CA TYR A 67 -0.48 -2.31 -5.69
C TYR A 67 -1.56 -1.96 -6.71
N LYS A 68 -1.16 -1.57 -7.92
CA LYS A 68 -2.09 -1.21 -8.99
C LYS A 68 -2.93 -2.41 -9.44
N SER A 69 -2.35 -3.61 -9.46
CA SER A 69 -3.07 -4.85 -9.73
C SER A 69 -4.11 -5.15 -8.65
N LEU A 70 -3.76 -4.99 -7.37
CA LEU A 70 -4.71 -5.13 -6.25
C LEU A 70 -5.87 -4.14 -6.35
N LEU A 71 -5.57 -2.86 -6.60
CA LEU A 71 -6.57 -1.82 -6.76
C LEU A 71 -7.49 -2.10 -7.95
N SER A 72 -6.93 -2.55 -9.08
CA SER A 72 -7.70 -2.86 -10.28
C SER A 72 -8.63 -4.06 -10.07
N ALA A 73 -8.13 -5.15 -9.49
CA ALA A 73 -8.90 -6.36 -9.24
C ALA A 73 -10.00 -6.18 -8.18
N SER A 74 -9.80 -5.26 -7.24
CA SER A 74 -10.76 -4.96 -6.17
C SER A 74 -11.70 -3.79 -6.47
N ALA A 75 -11.53 -3.09 -7.59
CA ALA A 75 -12.25 -1.83 -7.86
C ALA A 75 -13.78 -1.96 -7.76
N LYS A 76 -14.33 -3.02 -8.36
CA LYS A 76 -15.77 -3.32 -8.38
C LYS A 76 -16.43 -3.39 -6.99
N TYR A 77 -15.67 -3.74 -5.95
CA TYR A 77 -16.22 -3.80 -4.58
C TYR A 77 -16.40 -2.42 -3.96
N PHE A 78 -15.75 -1.40 -4.53
CA PHE A 78 -15.69 -0.05 -3.99
C PHE A 78 -16.33 1.02 -4.88
N ASP A 79 -16.95 0.65 -6.01
CA ASP A 79 -17.58 1.58 -6.97
C ASP A 79 -18.61 2.53 -6.32
N ALA A 80 -19.30 2.07 -5.28
CA ALA A 80 -20.29 2.87 -4.56
C ALA A 80 -19.68 3.95 -3.64
N PHE A 81 -18.37 3.90 -3.38
CA PHE A 81 -17.69 4.77 -2.40
C PHE A 81 -16.81 5.85 -3.05
N GLY A 82 -16.74 5.91 -4.37
CA GLY A 82 -16.06 6.99 -5.06
C GLY A 82 -15.87 6.74 -6.56
N PRO A 83 -15.83 7.79 -7.39
CA PRO A 83 -15.59 7.64 -8.82
C PRO A 83 -14.17 7.14 -9.08
N GLN A 84 -13.98 6.43 -10.21
CA GLN A 84 -12.66 6.03 -10.70
C GLN A 84 -11.83 5.30 -9.63
N ASN A 85 -12.45 4.38 -8.90
CA ASN A 85 -11.83 3.60 -7.84
C ASN A 85 -11.34 4.41 -6.62
N SER A 86 -11.65 5.71 -6.51
CA SER A 86 -11.15 6.56 -5.40
C SER A 86 -11.65 6.13 -4.01
N GLY A 87 -12.76 5.40 -3.93
CA GLY A 87 -13.29 4.82 -2.69
C GLY A 87 -12.59 3.55 -2.20
N ASN A 88 -11.58 3.05 -2.92
CA ASN A 88 -10.90 1.80 -2.57
C ASN A 88 -9.96 1.98 -1.37
N ILE A 89 -10.22 1.22 -0.32
CA ILE A 89 -9.53 1.35 0.97
C ILE A 89 -8.06 0.89 0.92
N LEU A 90 -7.60 0.31 -0.19
CA LEU A 90 -6.21 -0.08 -0.38
C LEU A 90 -5.30 1.07 -0.85
N TRP A 91 -5.83 2.24 -1.23
CA TRP A 91 -5.04 3.37 -1.74
C TRP A 91 -3.95 3.86 -0.79
N GLY A 92 -4.13 3.71 0.52
CA GLY A 92 -3.13 4.12 1.51
C GLY A 92 -1.76 3.46 1.27
N LEU A 93 -1.74 2.22 0.77
CA LEU A 93 -0.51 1.46 0.54
C LEU A 93 0.35 2.04 -0.59
N PRO A 94 -0.14 2.18 -1.85
CA PRO A 94 0.64 2.79 -2.93
C PRO A 94 0.94 4.27 -2.71
N LEU A 95 0.05 5.04 -2.06
CA LEU A 95 0.32 6.45 -1.76
C LEU A 95 1.51 6.58 -0.79
N GLN A 96 1.57 5.75 0.25
CA GLN A 96 2.71 5.71 1.16
C GLN A 96 3.99 5.26 0.44
N HIS A 97 3.91 4.25 -0.43
CA HIS A 97 5.06 3.79 -1.23
C HIS A 97 5.60 4.87 -2.17
N GLY A 98 4.71 5.63 -2.83
CA GLY A 98 5.09 6.79 -3.64
C GLY A 98 5.78 7.89 -2.83
N TRP A 99 5.29 8.19 -1.62
CA TRP A 99 5.97 9.11 -0.70
C TRP A 99 7.35 8.59 -0.26
N GLN A 100 7.48 7.28 0.03
CA GLN A 100 8.78 6.68 0.38
C GLN A 100 9.78 6.82 -0.76
N PHE A 101 9.35 6.64 -2.01
CA PHE A 101 10.17 6.82 -3.19
C PHE A 101 10.62 8.27 -3.38
N ARG A 102 9.67 9.23 -3.42
CA ARG A 102 9.98 10.67 -3.60
C ARG A 102 10.93 11.23 -2.56
N THR A 103 10.91 10.66 -1.35
CA THR A 103 11.73 11.14 -0.25
C THR A 103 13.05 10.38 -0.07
N GLY A 104 13.38 9.46 -0.99
CA GLY A 104 14.61 8.67 -0.95
C GLY A 104 14.65 7.63 0.17
N ARG A 105 13.52 7.38 0.86
CA ARG A 105 13.45 6.45 1.99
C ARG A 105 13.63 5.00 1.57
N LEU A 106 13.43 4.66 0.30
CA LEU A 106 13.65 3.31 -0.25
C LEU A 106 15.11 3.06 -0.65
N ALA A 107 15.94 4.09 -0.74
CA ALA A 107 17.34 3.99 -1.14
C ALA A 107 18.21 3.37 -0.05
N ASP A 108 19.43 2.95 -0.39
CA ASP A 108 20.41 2.47 0.59
C ASP A 108 20.86 3.60 1.53
N PRO A 109 20.47 3.59 2.82
CA PRO A 109 20.83 4.66 3.74
C PRO A 109 22.32 4.67 4.09
N SER A 110 23.00 3.52 3.94
CA SER A 110 24.43 3.38 4.23
C SER A 110 25.33 3.92 3.12
N ARG A 111 24.77 4.17 1.92
CA ARG A 111 25.49 4.58 0.71
C ARG A 111 26.62 3.62 0.29
N VAL A 112 26.58 2.38 0.77
CA VAL A 112 27.51 1.31 0.35
C VAL A 112 27.19 0.89 -1.09
N THR A 113 25.91 0.96 -1.47
CA THR A 113 25.42 0.71 -2.83
C THR A 113 24.85 1.99 -3.46
N SER A 114 24.68 1.95 -4.79
CA SER A 114 24.03 3.03 -5.56
C SER A 114 22.51 2.84 -5.70
N CYS A 115 21.93 1.88 -4.97
CA CYS A 115 20.51 1.53 -5.00
C CYS A 115 19.63 2.69 -4.52
N GLY A 116 18.68 3.11 -5.36
CA GLY A 116 17.72 4.18 -5.08
C GLY A 116 18.26 5.61 -5.26
N PHE A 117 19.45 5.77 -5.83
CA PHE A 117 20.04 7.08 -6.16
C PHE A 117 19.94 7.38 -7.66
N GLU A 118 19.73 8.65 -8.02
CA GLU A 118 19.57 9.10 -9.42
C GLU A 118 20.79 8.82 -10.31
N ASN A 119 21.99 8.92 -9.75
CA ASN A 119 23.25 8.61 -10.44
C ASN A 119 23.61 7.11 -10.41
N GLY A 120 22.68 6.27 -9.96
CA GLY A 120 22.83 4.84 -9.79
C GLY A 120 21.61 4.08 -10.32
N GLU A 121 21.08 3.20 -9.47
CA GLU A 121 19.91 2.39 -9.80
C GLU A 121 18.66 3.01 -9.16
N LEU A 122 18.13 4.07 -9.76
CA LEU A 122 17.04 4.87 -9.18
C LEU A 122 15.82 4.03 -8.76
N LEU A 123 15.45 3.01 -9.54
CA LEU A 123 14.29 2.16 -9.25
C LEU A 123 14.60 1.04 -8.25
N CYS A 124 15.85 0.85 -7.85
CA CYS A 124 16.21 -0.16 -6.86
C CYS A 124 15.70 0.25 -5.48
N GLN A 125 15.09 -0.70 -4.76
CA GLN A 125 14.70 -0.57 -3.37
C GLN A 125 15.67 -1.39 -2.51
N SER A 126 16.36 -0.74 -1.58
CA SER A 126 17.44 -1.37 -0.84
C SER A 126 16.90 -2.24 0.30
N VAL A 127 17.44 -3.45 0.47
CA VAL A 127 17.21 -4.28 1.69
C VAL A 127 17.87 -3.69 2.94
N ARG A 128 18.74 -2.68 2.80
CA ARG A 128 19.32 -1.93 3.92
C ARG A 128 18.40 -0.79 4.37
N SER A 129 17.33 -0.50 3.63
CA SER A 129 16.33 0.48 4.03
C SER A 129 15.25 -0.16 4.88
N TRP A 130 15.11 0.34 6.10
CA TRP A 130 13.99 0.02 6.98
C TRP A 130 12.63 0.18 6.28
N TRP A 131 12.45 1.27 5.53
CA TRP A 131 11.19 1.55 4.83
C TRP A 131 10.91 0.55 3.72
N SER A 132 11.95 0.19 2.94
CA SER A 132 11.83 -0.82 1.89
C SER A 132 11.46 -2.19 2.47
N CYS A 133 12.11 -2.59 3.56
CA CYS A 133 11.87 -3.86 4.24
C CYS A 133 10.48 -3.92 4.87
N MET A 134 10.07 -2.90 5.63
CA MET A 134 8.72 -2.84 6.20
C MET A 134 7.64 -2.80 5.13
N ASN A 135 7.87 -2.05 4.03
CA ASN A 135 6.92 -1.97 2.94
C ASN A 135 6.78 -3.29 2.17
N TYR A 136 7.79 -4.18 2.16
CA TYR A 136 7.65 -5.54 1.62
C TYR A 136 6.47 -6.27 2.25
N TYR A 137 6.36 -6.19 3.58
CA TYR A 137 5.30 -6.81 4.36
C TYR A 137 3.92 -6.16 4.14
N LEU A 138 3.90 -4.94 3.62
CA LEU A 138 2.69 -4.18 3.28
C LEU A 138 2.40 -4.15 1.77
N SER A 139 3.19 -4.84 0.95
CA SER A 139 3.01 -4.94 -0.51
C SER A 139 2.86 -6.40 -0.93
N ILE A 140 3.90 -7.20 -0.72
CA ILE A 140 3.99 -8.57 -1.23
C ILE A 140 3.08 -9.52 -0.45
N ILE A 141 3.03 -9.40 0.87
CA ILE A 141 2.16 -10.26 1.69
C ILE A 141 0.67 -10.04 1.40
N PRO A 142 0.13 -8.80 1.38
CA PRO A 142 -1.24 -8.59 0.95
C PRO A 142 -1.50 -9.12 -0.45
N PHE A 143 -0.57 -8.90 -1.38
CA PHE A 143 -0.69 -9.39 -2.74
C PHE A 143 -0.79 -10.92 -2.83
N LEU A 144 0.11 -11.65 -2.18
CA LEU A 144 0.07 -13.11 -2.18
C LEU A 144 -1.16 -13.64 -1.41
N GLY A 145 -1.64 -12.91 -0.40
CA GLY A 145 -2.93 -13.19 0.25
C GLY A 145 -4.12 -13.05 -0.70
N ALA A 146 -4.11 -12.05 -1.59
CA ALA A 146 -5.13 -11.87 -2.63
C ALA A 146 -5.08 -12.96 -3.71
N VAL A 147 -3.86 -13.38 -4.10
CA VAL A 147 -3.65 -14.51 -5.02
C VAL A 147 -4.25 -15.78 -4.44
N GLU A 148 -3.93 -16.09 -3.18
CA GLU A 148 -4.43 -17.27 -2.47
C GLU A 148 -5.96 -17.22 -2.24
N ALA A 149 -6.52 -16.03 -2.03
CA ALA A 149 -7.98 -15.85 -1.95
C ALA A 149 -8.68 -16.00 -3.31
N GLY A 150 -7.94 -16.00 -4.41
CA GLY A 150 -8.50 -16.08 -5.76
C GLY A 150 -9.04 -14.75 -6.31
N LEU A 151 -8.60 -13.61 -5.76
CA LEU A 151 -9.06 -12.27 -6.21
C LEU A 151 -8.84 -12.05 -7.72
N PHE A 152 -7.74 -12.57 -8.24
CA PHE A 152 -7.36 -12.42 -9.65
C PHE A 152 -7.98 -13.48 -10.58
N GLY A 153 -8.83 -14.36 -10.04
CA GLY A 153 -9.38 -15.50 -10.79
C GLY A 153 -8.32 -16.52 -11.19
N GLN A 154 -8.60 -17.28 -12.26
CA GLN A 154 -7.67 -18.28 -12.77
C GLN A 154 -6.52 -17.59 -13.51
N LEU A 155 -5.30 -17.72 -12.97
CA LEU A 155 -4.09 -17.27 -13.64
C LEU A 155 -3.51 -18.38 -14.53
N PRO A 156 -2.95 -18.03 -15.71
CA PRO A 156 -2.31 -19.00 -16.61
C PRO A 156 -0.94 -19.46 -16.09
N TYR A 157 -0.33 -18.70 -15.18
CA TYR A 157 1.00 -18.95 -14.64
C TYR A 157 0.99 -18.74 -13.13
N GLU A 158 1.84 -19.47 -12.41
CA GLU A 158 2.11 -19.21 -11.00
C GLU A 158 2.90 -17.90 -10.83
N ILE A 159 2.81 -17.30 -9.64
CA ILE A 159 3.53 -16.08 -9.30
C ILE A 159 4.76 -16.41 -8.47
N GLU A 160 5.88 -15.80 -8.84
CA GLU A 160 7.13 -15.88 -8.09
C GLU A 160 7.71 -14.48 -7.88
N ILE A 161 8.03 -14.18 -6.62
CA ILE A 161 8.69 -12.95 -6.23
C ILE A 161 10.20 -13.19 -6.24
N LEU A 162 10.95 -12.33 -6.92
CA LEU A 162 12.40 -12.49 -6.96
C LEU A 162 13.03 -12.17 -5.60
N PRO A 163 13.95 -13.02 -5.10
CA PRO A 163 14.68 -12.73 -3.88
C PRO A 163 15.67 -11.58 -4.08
N PRO A 164 15.95 -10.80 -3.02
CA PRO A 164 17.07 -9.85 -3.03
C PRO A 164 18.41 -10.59 -3.07
N GLU A 165 19.51 -9.89 -3.30
CA GLU A 165 20.85 -10.50 -3.23
C GLU A 165 21.28 -10.80 -1.79
N GLU A 166 20.95 -9.92 -0.84
CA GLU A 166 21.25 -10.01 0.59
C GLU A 166 19.96 -10.17 1.42
N GLN A 167 20.08 -10.63 2.67
CA GLN A 167 18.94 -10.76 3.62
C GLN A 167 17.76 -11.62 3.10
N LYS A 168 18.05 -12.63 2.27
CA LYS A 168 17.03 -13.47 1.63
C LYS A 168 16.12 -14.19 2.63
N ASP A 169 16.63 -14.52 3.81
CA ASP A 169 15.89 -15.29 4.80
C ASP A 169 14.83 -14.46 5.54
N ASP A 170 14.89 -13.14 5.43
CA ASP A 170 13.93 -12.23 6.07
C ASP A 170 12.64 -12.03 5.28
N PHE A 171 12.54 -12.59 4.08
CA PHE A 171 11.38 -12.47 3.20
C PHE A 171 10.89 -13.85 2.73
N CYS A 172 9.74 -13.86 2.05
CA CYS A 172 9.13 -15.06 1.47
C CYS A 172 8.65 -14.77 0.05
N TYR A 173 8.71 -15.76 -0.85
CA TYR A 173 8.75 -15.48 -2.30
C TYR A 173 7.64 -16.10 -3.13
N SER A 174 6.76 -16.87 -2.50
CA SER A 174 5.59 -17.47 -3.14
C SER A 174 4.49 -17.63 -2.10
N VAL A 175 3.25 -17.87 -2.53
CA VAL A 175 2.14 -18.18 -1.62
C VAL A 175 2.52 -19.29 -0.65
N LYS A 176 3.03 -20.41 -1.17
CA LYS A 176 3.43 -21.58 -0.36
C LYS A 176 4.51 -21.26 0.66
N ASP A 177 5.55 -20.52 0.25
CA ASP A 177 6.66 -20.15 1.14
C ASP A 177 6.20 -19.17 2.24
N CYS A 178 5.42 -18.15 1.88
CA CYS A 178 4.86 -17.20 2.84
C CYS A 178 3.91 -17.88 3.83
N TRP A 179 3.06 -18.79 3.36
CA TRP A 179 2.16 -19.55 4.23
C TRP A 179 2.94 -20.45 5.20
N SER A 180 4.04 -21.07 4.75
CA SER A 180 4.90 -21.87 5.62
C SER A 180 5.62 -21.06 6.69
N ARG A 181 5.99 -19.80 6.41
CA ARG A 181 6.79 -18.96 7.31
C ARG A 181 5.93 -18.08 8.24
N MET A 182 4.80 -17.60 7.75
CA MET A 182 3.93 -16.64 8.42
C MET A 182 2.44 -16.93 8.18
N PRO A 183 1.95 -18.14 8.55
CA PRO A 183 0.60 -18.59 8.22
C PRO A 183 -0.48 -17.63 8.71
N LYS A 184 -0.37 -17.16 9.96
CA LYS A 184 -1.31 -16.19 10.52
C LYS A 184 -1.41 -14.91 9.68
N LEU A 185 -0.29 -14.44 9.15
CA LEU A 185 -0.27 -13.18 8.40
C LEU A 185 -0.90 -13.35 7.01
N MET A 186 -0.63 -14.49 6.36
CA MET A 186 -1.31 -14.88 5.13
C MET A 186 -2.82 -15.05 5.36
N ASP A 187 -3.24 -15.68 6.47
CA ASP A 187 -4.65 -15.86 6.81
C ASP A 187 -5.37 -14.54 7.06
N ASP A 188 -4.74 -13.59 7.76
CA ASP A 188 -5.35 -12.28 8.01
C ASP A 188 -5.59 -11.50 6.70
N TRP A 189 -4.64 -11.52 5.75
CA TRP A 189 -4.83 -10.91 4.43
C TRP A 189 -5.81 -11.69 3.56
N LYS A 190 -5.73 -13.03 3.54
CA LYS A 190 -6.67 -13.89 2.82
C LYS A 190 -8.11 -13.63 3.26
N ALA A 191 -8.36 -13.54 4.57
CA ALA A 191 -9.68 -13.26 5.13
C ALA A 191 -10.27 -11.93 4.65
N PHE A 192 -9.44 -10.89 4.50
CA PHE A 192 -9.87 -9.61 3.92
C PHE A 192 -10.36 -9.79 2.48
N PHE A 193 -9.59 -10.47 1.61
CA PHE A 193 -9.98 -10.65 0.21
C PHE A 193 -11.13 -11.64 0.02
N GLU A 194 -11.20 -12.71 0.82
CA GLU A 194 -12.34 -13.63 0.84
C GLU A 194 -13.64 -12.93 1.24
N TYR A 195 -13.58 -11.96 2.16
CA TYR A 195 -14.74 -11.14 2.50
C TYR A 195 -15.25 -10.36 1.27
N LEU A 196 -14.36 -9.73 0.51
CA LEU A 196 -14.73 -9.02 -0.73
C LEU A 196 -15.44 -9.99 -1.70
N LEU A 197 -14.82 -11.13 -1.99
CA LEU A 197 -15.34 -12.15 -2.91
C LEU A 197 -16.69 -12.72 -2.46
N CYS A 198 -16.86 -13.00 -1.17
CA CYS A 198 -18.11 -13.54 -0.63
C CYS A 198 -19.30 -12.59 -0.81
N THR A 199 -19.07 -11.27 -0.72
CA THR A 199 -20.15 -10.29 -0.89
C THR A 199 -20.67 -10.23 -2.33
N GLU A 200 -19.80 -10.44 -3.32
CA GLU A 200 -20.18 -10.57 -4.72
C GLU A 200 -21.00 -11.85 -4.97
N HIS A 201 -20.56 -13.00 -4.46
CA HIS A 201 -21.32 -14.24 -4.63
C HIS A 201 -22.74 -14.16 -4.05
N LYS A 202 -22.93 -13.41 -2.97
CA LYS A 202 -24.26 -13.16 -2.38
C LYS A 202 -25.10 -12.20 -3.24
N ALA A 203 -24.50 -11.15 -3.79
CA ALA A 203 -25.18 -10.21 -4.68
C ALA A 203 -25.65 -10.86 -6.00
N VAL A 204 -24.89 -11.81 -6.55
CA VAL A 204 -25.25 -12.51 -7.79
C VAL A 204 -26.38 -13.54 -7.57
N ARG A 205 -26.42 -14.20 -6.40
CA ARG A 205 -27.41 -15.26 -6.10
C ARG A 205 -28.75 -14.75 -5.57
N SER A 206 -28.82 -13.51 -5.10
CA SER A 206 -30.01 -12.92 -4.49
C SER A 206 -30.35 -11.61 -5.19
N ALA A 207 -31.63 -11.37 -5.51
CA ALA A 207 -32.11 -10.06 -5.94
C ALA A 207 -32.04 -8.98 -4.83
N SER A 208 -31.39 -9.28 -3.70
CA SER A 208 -31.15 -8.34 -2.61
C SER A 208 -29.81 -7.62 -2.78
N ILE A 209 -29.83 -6.32 -2.45
CA ILE A 209 -28.67 -5.44 -2.31
C ILE A 209 -27.52 -6.16 -1.58
N SER A 210 -26.32 -6.10 -2.17
CA SER A 210 -25.08 -6.63 -1.59
C SER A 210 -24.97 -6.31 -0.10
N SER A 211 -24.67 -7.31 0.73
CA SER A 211 -24.48 -7.14 2.17
C SER A 211 -23.10 -6.56 2.52
N PHE A 212 -22.39 -5.98 1.55
CA PHE A 212 -21.07 -5.40 1.75
C PHE A 212 -21.14 -4.27 2.78
N LYS A 213 -20.34 -4.37 3.84
CA LYS A 213 -20.17 -3.33 4.84
C LYS A 213 -18.74 -2.83 4.79
N LEU A 214 -18.58 -1.56 4.47
CA LEU A 214 -17.27 -0.92 4.38
C LEU A 214 -16.48 -1.04 5.70
N ASP A 215 -17.17 -0.92 6.84
CA ASP A 215 -16.56 -1.01 8.17
C ASP A 215 -15.98 -2.40 8.47
N ASP A 216 -16.69 -3.48 8.11
CA ASP A 216 -16.19 -4.85 8.25
C ASP A 216 -14.92 -5.06 7.39
N ALA A 217 -14.95 -4.57 6.14
CA ALA A 217 -13.82 -4.64 5.21
C ALA A 217 -12.61 -3.85 5.75
N LEU A 218 -12.84 -2.64 6.27
CA LEU A 218 -11.83 -1.82 6.93
C LEU A 218 -11.23 -2.53 8.14
N GLY A 219 -12.06 -3.14 8.99
CA GLY A 219 -11.61 -3.87 10.17
C GLY A 219 -10.70 -5.03 9.82
N LEU A 220 -11.05 -5.83 8.80
CA LEU A 220 -10.21 -6.92 8.30
C LEU A 220 -8.89 -6.42 7.70
N MET A 221 -8.94 -5.40 6.85
CA MET A 221 -7.74 -4.80 6.24
C MET A 221 -6.79 -4.25 7.30
N TRP A 222 -7.30 -3.49 8.28
CA TRP A 222 -6.49 -2.94 9.37
C TRP A 222 -5.89 -4.01 10.29
N LYS A 223 -6.64 -5.08 10.58
CA LYS A 223 -6.11 -6.23 11.33
C LYS A 223 -4.91 -6.85 10.61
N ALA A 224 -5.01 -7.07 9.30
CA ALA A 224 -3.93 -7.64 8.49
C ALA A 224 -2.74 -6.68 8.37
N HIS A 225 -3.00 -5.39 8.14
CA HIS A 225 -1.99 -4.34 8.08
C HIS A 225 -1.18 -4.24 9.38
N THR A 226 -1.86 -4.11 10.52
CA THR A 226 -1.20 -4.00 11.84
C THR A 226 -0.47 -5.28 12.22
N SER A 227 -1.01 -6.46 11.87
CA SER A 227 -0.30 -7.74 12.05
C SER A 227 0.97 -7.80 11.20
N SER A 228 0.96 -7.21 9.99
CA SER A 228 2.13 -7.19 9.10
C SER A 228 3.26 -6.36 9.70
N ILE A 229 2.91 -5.17 10.22
CA ILE A 229 3.84 -4.32 10.94
C ILE A 229 4.38 -5.04 12.18
N ALA A 230 3.51 -5.62 13.01
CA ALA A 230 3.93 -6.30 14.24
C ALA A 230 4.86 -7.49 13.98
N TYR A 231 4.66 -8.20 12.87
CA TYR A 231 5.53 -9.32 12.47
C TYR A 231 6.88 -8.83 11.93
N ALA A 232 6.88 -7.79 11.09
CA ALA A 232 8.07 -7.28 10.44
C ALA A 232 8.97 -6.46 11.38
N LEU A 233 8.38 -5.70 12.28
CA LEU A 233 9.07 -4.72 13.12
C LEU A 233 10.25 -5.33 13.91
N PRO A 234 10.12 -6.51 14.58
CA PRO A 234 11.22 -7.18 15.27
C PRO A 234 12.41 -7.56 14.40
N LYS A 235 12.22 -7.72 13.08
CA LYS A 235 13.25 -8.14 12.13
C LYS A 235 14.13 -6.99 11.66
N PHE A 236 13.58 -5.78 11.68
CA PHE A 236 14.23 -4.58 11.13
C PHE A 236 14.46 -3.53 12.22
N HIS A 237 14.68 -3.97 13.45
CA HIS A 237 15.18 -3.09 14.51
C HIS A 237 16.70 -3.04 14.44
N ASP A 238 17.21 -1.99 13.81
CA ASP A 238 18.59 -1.53 14.03
C ASP A 238 18.62 -0.52 15.17
#